data_AF-A0A2N5FAZ3-F1
#
_entry.id   AF-A0A2N5FAZ3-F1
#
_cell.length_a   1.000
_cell.length_b   1.000
_cell.length_c   1.000
_cell.angle_alpha   90.00
_cell.angle_beta   90.00
_cell.angle_gamma   90.00
#
_symmetry.space_group_name_H-M   'P 1'
#
loop_
_entity.id
_entity.type
_entity.pdbx_description
1 polymer ?
#
loop_
_entity_poly.entity_id
_entity_poly.type
_entity_poly.pdbx_seq_one_letter_code
_entity_poly.pdbx_strand_id
1 'polypeptide(L)'
;MKAVFIGYDIPLALDTKWNDIMPALSKIYKVIQYEGDSVHVINGESDINFIEDLLVAYNTLRQINLTLEVFKVDESLLRADASNQ
;
A
#
# COMPACT_ATOMS: atom_id res chain seq x y z
N MET A 1 7.15 -9.43 -9.30
CA MET A 1 7.01 -7.99 -8.93
C MET A 1 6.92 -7.87 -7.41
N LYS A 2 6.96 -6.66 -6.84
CA LYS A 2 6.74 -6.45 -5.41
C LYS A 2 5.38 -5.77 -5.21
N ALA A 3 4.72 -6.13 -4.12
CA ALA A 3 3.56 -5.40 -3.63
C ALA A 3 3.84 -4.92 -2.21
N VAL A 4 3.13 -3.85 -1.83
CA VAL A 4 3.20 -3.29 -0.49
C VAL A 4 1.84 -3.29 0.16
N PHE A 5 1.83 -3.68 1.43
CA PHE A 5 0.71 -3.56 2.33
C PHE A 5 1.04 -2.54 3.40
N ILE A 6 0.06 -1.72 3.76
CA ILE A 6 0.20 -0.73 4.84
C ILE A 6 -0.55 -1.24 6.06
N GLY A 7 0.15 -1.58 7.13
CA GLY A 7 -0.44 -1.97 8.40
C GLY A 7 -0.82 -0.77 9.26
N TYR A 8 -1.63 -1.03 10.29
CA TYR A 8 -2.07 -0.04 11.28
C TYR A 8 -2.31 -0.72 12.63
N ASP A 9 -2.17 0.01 13.74
CA ASP A 9 -2.33 -0.53 15.10
C ASP A 9 -3.47 0.10 15.92
N ILE A 10 -3.93 1.30 15.54
CA ILE A 10 -5.02 2.02 16.20
C ILE A 10 -6.07 2.54 15.20
N PRO A 11 -7.31 2.84 15.64
CA PRO A 11 -8.37 3.33 14.75
C PRO A 11 -7.99 4.60 13.96
N LEU A 12 -7.26 5.54 14.56
CA LEU A 12 -6.82 6.76 13.86
C LEU A 12 -5.86 6.46 12.70
N ALA A 13 -5.01 5.44 12.86
CA ALA A 13 -4.11 4.98 11.81
C ALA A 13 -4.90 4.32 10.66
N LEU A 14 -5.94 3.55 10.97
CA LEU A 14 -6.86 3.01 9.97
C LEU A 14 -7.53 4.10 9.14
N ASP A 15 -8.07 5.13 9.82
CA ASP A 15 -8.72 6.26 9.14
C ASP A 15 -7.73 7.02 8.26
N THR A 16 -6.51 7.25 8.74
CA THR A 16 -5.44 7.91 7.97
C THR A 16 -5.05 7.06 6.76
N LYS A 17 -4.89 5.75 6.94
CA LYS A 17 -4.59 4.81 5.85
C LYS A 17 -5.62 4.95 4.73
N TRP A 18 -6.91 4.81 5.04
CA TRP A 18 -7.95 4.76 4.01
C TRP A 18 -8.33 6.11 3.42
N ASN A 19 -8.29 7.19 4.20
CA ASN A 19 -8.74 8.50 3.74
C ASN A 19 -7.62 9.30 3.04
N ASP A 20 -6.36 9.10 3.44
CA ASP A 20 -5.25 9.91 2.95
C ASP A 20 -4.26 9.09 2.11
N ILE A 21 -3.72 8.00 2.66
CA ILE A 21 -2.56 7.32 2.08
C ILE A 21 -2.97 6.41 0.92
N MET A 22 -3.96 5.55 1.10
CA MET A 22 -4.43 4.64 0.05
C MET A 22 -4.85 5.43 -1.21
N PRO A 23 -5.63 6.53 -1.12
CA PRO A 23 -5.95 7.36 -2.29
C PRO A 23 -4.74 8.04 -2.93
N ALA A 24 -3.77 8.50 -2.13
CA ALA A 24 -2.55 9.11 -2.66
C ALA A 24 -1.71 8.10 -3.45
N LEU A 25 -1.49 6.91 -2.90
CA LEU A 25 -0.73 5.84 -3.56
C LEU A 25 -1.45 5.28 -4.78
N SER A 26 -2.79 5.20 -4.76
CA SER A 26 -3.57 4.69 -5.90
C SER A 26 -3.52 5.59 -7.14
N LYS A 27 -3.06 6.84 -7.00
CA LYS A 27 -2.79 7.74 -8.15
C LYS A 27 -1.47 7.42 -8.85
N ILE A 28 -0.57 6.72 -8.18
CA ILE A 28 0.81 6.46 -8.63
C ILE A 28 0.98 4.97 -8.98
N TYR A 29 0.40 4.09 -8.16
CA TYR A 29 0.62 2.65 -8.20
C TYR A 29 -0.67 1.89 -8.53
N LYS A 30 -0.53 0.77 -9.24
CA LYS A 30 -1.64 -0.15 -9.51
C LYS A 30 -2.08 -0.82 -8.20
N VAL A 31 -3.37 -0.83 -7.93
CA VAL A 31 -3.98 -1.57 -6.80
C VAL A 31 -4.40 -2.96 -7.27
N ILE A 32 -4.17 -3.97 -6.44
CA ILE A 32 -4.66 -5.34 -6.64
C ILE A 32 -5.28 -5.86 -5.34
N GLN A 33 -6.15 -6.88 -5.47
CA GLN A 33 -6.60 -7.65 -4.31
C GLN A 33 -5.65 -8.81 -4.04
N TYR A 34 -5.20 -8.96 -2.79
CA TYR A 34 -4.33 -10.03 -2.34
C TYR A 34 -4.80 -10.52 -0.97
N GLU A 35 -5.17 -11.80 -0.86
CA GLU A 35 -5.65 -12.43 0.38
C GLU A 35 -6.82 -11.69 1.07
N GLY A 36 -7.62 -10.94 0.31
CA GLY A 36 -8.74 -10.15 0.81
C GLY A 36 -8.39 -8.70 1.17
N ASP A 37 -7.13 -8.31 1.00
CA ASP A 37 -6.63 -6.96 1.21
C ASP A 37 -6.32 -6.23 -0.11
N SER A 38 -6.43 -4.90 -0.07
CA SER A 38 -6.00 -4.03 -1.18
C SER A 38 -4.54 -3.63 -1.00
N VAL A 39 -3.70 -3.97 -1.98
CA VAL A 39 -2.26 -3.72 -1.94
C VAL A 39 -1.78 -3.00 -3.20
N HIS A 40 -0.70 -2.23 -3.06
CA HIS A 40 -0.13 -1.47 -4.18
C HIS A 40 1.05 -2.21 -4.78
N VAL A 41 1.07 -2.28 -6.10
CA VAL A 41 2.14 -2.90 -6.88
C VAL A 41 3.20 -1.86 -7.20
N ILE A 42 4.45 -2.16 -6.85
CA ILE A 42 5.60 -1.25 -6.98
C ILE A 42 6.74 -1.84 -7.79
N ASN A 43 7.63 -0.98 -8.30
CA ASN A 43 8.64 -1.31 -9.31
C ASN A 43 10.08 -1.15 -8.84
N GLY A 44 10.35 -1.20 -7.54
CA GLY A 44 11.71 -1.26 -7.05
C GLY A 44 11.90 -0.66 -5.67
N GLU A 45 13.17 -0.45 -5.32
CA GLU A 45 13.58 0.06 -4.01
C GLU A 45 13.32 1.55 -3.85
N SER A 46 13.37 2.34 -4.93
CA SER A 46 13.00 3.76 -4.90
C SER A 46 11.56 3.98 -4.47
N ASP A 47 10.63 3.11 -4.90
CA ASP A 47 9.22 3.17 -4.52
C ASP A 47 9.04 2.80 -3.05
N ILE A 48 9.78 1.80 -2.55
CA ILE A 48 9.76 1.41 -1.13
C ILE A 48 10.18 2.60 -0.28
N ASN A 49 11.34 3.20 -0.58
CA ASN A 49 11.88 4.33 0.18
C ASN A 49 10.90 5.52 0.17
N PHE A 50 10.30 5.83 -0.99
CA PHE A 50 9.29 6.89 -1.08
C PHE A 50 8.09 6.63 -0.16
N ILE A 51 7.58 5.39 -0.13
CA ILE A 51 6.43 5.04 0.69
C ILE A 51 6.82 5.04 2.18
N GLU A 52 8.02 4.55 2.54
CA GLU A 52 8.53 4.62 3.91
C GLU A 52 8.62 6.06 4.41
N ASP A 53 9.23 6.96 3.62
CA ASP A 53 9.33 8.39 3.95
C ASP A 53 7.94 9.02 4.13
N LEU A 54 6.98 8.66 3.27
CA LEU A 54 5.59 9.09 3.38
C LEU A 54 4.96 8.62 4.69
N LEU A 55 5.10 7.33 5.04
CA LEU A 55 4.54 6.80 6.29
C LEU A 55 5.17 7.45 7.52
N VAL A 56 6.50 7.67 7.51
CA VAL A 56 7.21 8.37 8.58
C VAL A 56 6.66 9.78 8.79
N ALA A 57 6.40 10.52 7.71
CA ALA A 57 5.81 11.85 7.80
C ALA A 57 4.41 11.82 8.44
N TYR A 58 3.53 10.90 8.02
CA TYR A 58 2.18 10.77 8.60
C TYR A 58 2.22 10.31 10.07
N ASN A 59 3.06 9.32 10.39
CA ASN A 59 3.26 8.83 11.76
C ASN A 59 3.69 9.96 12.69
N THR A 60 4.63 10.79 12.25
CA THR A 60 5.13 11.95 13.02
C THR A 60 4.04 13.02 13.18
N LEU A 61 3.38 13.42 12.09
CA LEU A 61 2.41 14.52 12.10
C LEU A 61 1.14 14.19 12.88
N ARG A 62 0.67 12.94 12.78
CA ARG A 62 -0.60 12.51 13.39
C ARG A 62 -0.42 11.74 14.69
N GLN A 63 0.81 11.48 15.13
CA GLN A 63 1.12 10.66 16.30
C GLN A 63 0.47 9.27 16.19
N ILE A 64 0.65 8.63 15.03
CA ILE A 64 0.13 7.30 14.70
C ILE A 64 1.27 6.36 14.31
N ASN A 65 0.94 5.09 14.06
CA ASN A 65 1.92 4.09 13.65
C ASN A 65 1.38 3.23 12.49
N LEU A 66 1.76 3.63 11.29
CA LEU A 66 1.58 2.89 10.05
C LEU A 66 2.86 2.13 9.71
N THR A 67 2.71 0.88 9.32
CA THR A 67 3.83 0.00 8.96
C THR A 67 3.80 -0.31 7.47
N LEU A 68 4.98 -0.57 6.89
CA LEU A 68 5.11 -1.03 5.51
C LEU A 68 5.55 -2.49 5.49
N GLU A 69 4.77 -3.34 4.82
CA GLU A 69 5.15 -4.72 4.54
C GLU A 69 5.35 -4.89 3.04
N VAL A 70 6.53 -5.38 2.66
CA VAL A 70 6.90 -5.59 1.26
C VAL A 70 7.04 -7.07 0.99
N PHE A 71 6.33 -7.56 -0.02
CA PHE A 71 6.36 -8.97 -0.40
C PHE A 71 6.38 -9.15 -1.91
N LYS A 72 6.81 -10.34 -2.35
CA LYS A 72 6.83 -10.69 -3.77
C LYS A 72 5.43 -11.15 -4.19
N VAL A 73 4.95 -10.62 -5.31
CA VAL A 73 3.73 -11.08 -5.97
C VAL A 73 4.06 -11.71 -7.31
N ASP A 74 3.38 -12.81 -7.61
CA ASP A 74 3.41 -13.48 -8.90
C ASP A 74 2.63 -12.67 -9.94
N GLU A 75 3.12 -12.63 -11.18
CA GLU A 75 2.47 -11.95 -12.30
C GLU A 75 1.10 -12.56 -12.65
N SER A 76 0.88 -13.83 -12.30
CA SER A 76 -0.40 -14.52 -12.50
C SER A 76 -1.58 -13.83 -11.80
N LEU A 77 -1.33 -13.22 -10.63
CA LEU A 77 -2.34 -12.52 -9.82
C LEU A 77 -2.81 -11.21 -10.48
N LEU A 78 -2.03 -10.64 -11.39
CA LEU A 78 -2.36 -9.38 -12.08
C LEU A 78 -3.35 -9.55 -13.23
N ARG A 79 -3.56 -10.80 -13.68
CA ARG A 79 -4.39 -11.16 -14.85
C ARG A 79 -5.81 -11.59 -14.47
N ALA A 80 -6.03 -11.95 -13.21
CA ALA A 80 -7.34 -12.39 -12.72
C ALA A 80 -8.41 -11.28 -12.81
N ASP A 81 -8.02 -10.02 -12.68
CA ASP A 81 -8.94 -8.87 -12.78
C ASP A 81 -9.32 -8.49 -14.23
N ALA A 82 -8.63 -9.04 -15.24
CA ALA A 82 -8.87 -8.70 -16.65
C ALA A 82 -9.86 -9.64 -17.37
N SER A 83 -10.39 -10.65 -16.68
CA SER A 83 -11.22 -11.70 -17.31
C SER A 83 -12.71 -11.65 -16.95
N ASN A 84 -13.17 -10.60 -16.26
CA ASN A 84 -14.59 -10.39 -15.93
C ASN A 84 -15.15 -9.10 -16.58
N GLN A 85 -14.90 -8.92 -17.89
CA GLN A 85 -15.68 -8.02 -18.75
C GLN A 85 -16.42 -8.82 -19.81
#